data_AF-A0A7K2J0C2-F1
#
_entry.id   AF-A0A7K2J0C2-F1
#
_cell.length_a   1.000
_cell.length_b   1.000
_cell.length_c   1.000
_cell.angle_alpha   90.00
_cell.angle_beta   90.00
_cell.angle_gamma   90.00
#
_symmetry.space_group_name_H-M   'P 1'
#
loop_
_entity.id
_entity.type
_entity.pdbx_description
1 polymer ?
#
loop_
_entity_poly.entity_id
_entity_poly.type
_entity_poly.pdbx_seq_one_letter_code
_entity_poly.pdbx_strand_id
1 'polypeptide(L)'
;MTSVSSPVRWAAVGLSAVFVLTACSSSDVFDFTETSMGPAETIEFRVPDELIEMDQEYAENRVVDSITVSATEAEDPSECAVRYDFGYTGDDLDRLTEFAENHYETRPPREAAFNAFTGEAPNDTDMEDDFSSAVVQLKCALSPSDDSDTAEARFVRTNDKGGTTHFILAEFSVMSDGELFVHGVEARSWRLDSNGNWVKG
;
A
#
# COMPACT_ATOMS: atom_id res chain seq x y z
N MET A 1 -35.92 -63.13 42.02
CA MET A 1 -36.45 -62.87 40.67
C MET A 1 -36.93 -61.43 40.71
N THR A 2 -36.16 -60.45 40.25
CA THR A 2 -36.03 -60.06 38.83
C THR A 2 -34.67 -59.39 38.53
N SER A 3 -34.41 -59.27 37.24
CA SER A 3 -33.14 -59.15 36.53
C SER A 3 -32.77 -57.69 36.16
N VAL A 4 -31.47 -57.37 36.27
CA VAL A 4 -30.55 -56.64 35.35
C VAL A 4 -30.98 -55.29 34.72
N SER A 5 -30.15 -54.24 34.88
CA SER A 5 -29.24 -53.75 33.81
C SER A 5 -28.29 -52.63 34.27
N SER A 6 -27.02 -52.73 33.86
CA SER A 6 -26.00 -51.68 33.95
C SER A 6 -26.09 -50.75 32.74
N PRO A 7 -25.64 -49.49 32.87
CA PRO A 7 -25.12 -48.76 31.72
C PRO A 7 -23.63 -48.43 31.84
N VAL A 8 -22.99 -48.64 30.69
CA VAL A 8 -21.60 -48.36 30.29
C VAL A 8 -21.18 -46.92 30.60
N ARG A 9 -19.98 -46.74 31.18
CA ARG A 9 -19.32 -45.43 31.29
C ARG A 9 -18.41 -45.24 30.08
N TRP A 10 -18.75 -44.29 29.21
CA TRP A 10 -17.89 -43.81 28.14
C TRP A 10 -16.97 -42.70 28.66
N ALA A 11 -15.68 -42.81 28.37
CA ALA A 11 -14.67 -41.80 28.61
C ALA A 11 -14.73 -40.74 27.51
N ALA A 12 -14.64 -39.46 27.86
CA ALA A 12 -14.39 -38.37 26.93
C ALA A 12 -13.05 -37.73 27.31
N VAL A 13 -12.02 -38.00 26.52
CA VAL A 13 -10.74 -37.27 26.55
C VAL A 13 -10.91 -36.12 25.55
N GLY A 14 -11.07 -34.90 26.06
CA GLY A 14 -11.08 -33.70 25.24
C GLY A 14 -9.66 -33.32 24.83
N LEU A 15 -9.33 -33.44 23.55
CA LEU A 15 -8.19 -32.77 22.95
C LEU A 15 -8.67 -31.43 22.38
N SER A 16 -8.32 -30.33 23.04
CA SER A 16 -8.42 -29.00 22.45
C SER A 16 -7.22 -28.80 21.53
N ALA A 17 -7.45 -28.90 20.22
CA ALA A 17 -6.48 -28.47 19.22
C ALA A 17 -6.54 -26.94 19.11
N VAL A 18 -5.47 -26.26 19.51
CA VAL A 18 -5.25 -24.84 19.20
C VAL A 18 -4.77 -24.78 17.76
N PHE A 19 -5.65 -24.36 16.85
CA PHE A 19 -5.26 -24.00 15.49
C PHE A 19 -4.58 -22.63 15.53
N VAL A 20 -3.26 -22.60 15.43
CA VAL A 20 -2.52 -21.38 15.12
C VAL A 20 -2.62 -21.21 13.61
N LEU A 21 -3.55 -20.36 13.15
CA LEU A 21 -3.60 -19.91 11.76
C LEU A 21 -2.45 -18.92 11.56
N THR A 22 -1.29 -19.39 11.14
CA THR A 22 -0.37 -18.53 10.39
C THR A 22 -1.01 -18.31 9.03
N ALA A 23 -1.85 -17.29 8.92
CA ALA A 23 -2.20 -16.70 7.64
C ALA A 23 -0.88 -16.17 7.05
N CYS A 24 -0.30 -16.91 6.11
CA CYS A 24 0.63 -16.30 5.17
C CYS A 24 -0.20 -15.37 4.30
N SER A 25 -0.33 -14.10 4.70
CA SER A 25 -0.69 -13.05 3.75
C SER A 25 0.46 -13.01 2.75
N SER A 26 0.28 -13.65 1.59
CA SER A 26 1.17 -13.46 0.46
C SER A 26 0.84 -12.08 -0.11
N SER A 27 1.72 -11.10 0.11
CA SER A 27 1.68 -9.85 -0.63
C SER A 27 2.22 -10.09 -2.04
N ASP A 28 1.50 -9.63 -3.05
CA ASP A 28 2.01 -9.59 -4.42
C ASP A 28 2.89 -8.34 -4.57
N VAL A 29 4.08 -8.49 -5.14
CA VAL A 29 5.02 -7.37 -5.33
C VAL A 29 4.85 -6.78 -6.72
N PHE A 30 4.51 -5.51 -6.80
CA PHE A 30 4.43 -4.75 -8.05
C PHE A 30 5.68 -3.88 -8.20
N ASP A 31 6.53 -4.22 -9.18
CA ASP A 31 7.85 -3.62 -9.40
C ASP A 31 7.91 -2.66 -10.60
N PHE A 32 6.75 -2.26 -11.13
CA PHE A 32 6.60 -1.35 -12.27
C PHE A 32 7.18 -1.86 -13.61
N THR A 33 7.61 -3.13 -13.70
CA THR A 33 8.02 -3.74 -14.97
C THR A 33 6.82 -4.21 -15.81
N GLU A 34 5.65 -4.31 -15.17
CA GLU A 34 4.35 -4.51 -15.80
C GLU A 34 3.48 -3.26 -15.63
N THR A 35 2.43 -3.13 -16.45
CA THR A 35 1.52 -1.97 -16.40
C THR A 35 0.24 -2.25 -15.63
N SER A 36 -0.01 -3.50 -15.24
CA SER A 36 -1.25 -3.92 -14.57
C SER A 36 -1.04 -5.19 -13.76
N MET A 37 -1.83 -5.37 -12.70
CA MET A 37 -1.80 -6.52 -11.79
C MET A 37 -3.20 -6.74 -11.20
N GLY A 38 -3.53 -7.98 -10.82
CA GLY A 38 -4.73 -8.30 -10.05
C GLY A 38 -5.45 -9.55 -10.55
N PRO A 39 -6.40 -10.11 -9.77
CA PRO A 39 -6.80 -9.66 -8.42
C PRO A 39 -5.72 -9.95 -7.36
N ALA A 40 -5.60 -9.07 -6.37
CA ALA A 40 -4.74 -9.27 -5.20
C ALA A 40 -5.44 -8.82 -3.91
N GLU A 41 -5.15 -9.48 -2.79
CA GLU A 41 -5.64 -9.05 -1.46
C GLU A 41 -4.72 -7.97 -0.84
N THR A 42 -3.45 -7.97 -1.22
CA THR A 42 -2.43 -7.03 -0.73
C THR A 42 -1.37 -6.85 -1.80
N ILE A 43 -1.02 -5.60 -2.10
CA ILE A 43 0.00 -5.26 -3.10
C ILE A 43 1.11 -4.47 -2.42
N GLU A 44 2.34 -4.93 -2.57
CA GLU A 44 3.54 -4.18 -2.19
C GLU A 44 4.16 -3.55 -3.44
N PHE A 45 4.11 -2.23 -3.53
CA PHE A 45 4.78 -1.48 -4.58
C PHE A 45 6.24 -1.24 -4.21
N ARG A 46 7.16 -1.43 -5.16
CA ARG A 46 8.59 -1.10 -5.01
C ARG A 46 9.18 -0.57 -6.30
N VAL A 47 9.94 0.51 -6.23
CA VAL A 47 10.70 0.99 -7.39
C VAL A 47 11.81 -0.03 -7.70
N PRO A 48 11.98 -0.46 -8.96
CA PRO A 48 12.96 -1.49 -9.29
C PRO A 48 14.39 -0.97 -9.12
N ASP A 49 15.27 -1.81 -8.58
CA ASP A 49 16.67 -1.46 -8.27
C ASP A 49 17.42 -0.90 -9.49
N GLU A 50 17.18 -1.46 -10.68
CA GLU A 50 17.76 -0.95 -11.94
C GLU A 50 17.42 0.53 -12.15
N LEU A 51 16.16 0.92 -11.95
CA LEU A 51 15.72 2.29 -12.15
C LEU A 51 16.31 3.22 -11.07
N ILE A 52 16.44 2.74 -9.83
CA ILE A 52 17.13 3.46 -8.74
C ILE A 52 18.60 3.71 -9.10
N GLU A 53 19.31 2.69 -9.59
CA GLU A 53 20.72 2.80 -9.99
C GLU A 53 20.93 3.77 -11.16
N MET A 54 19.95 3.84 -12.07
CA MET A 54 19.98 4.72 -13.23
C MET A 54 19.66 6.19 -12.89
N ASP A 55 18.88 6.45 -11.84
CA ASP A 55 18.50 7.80 -11.40
C ASP A 55 19.08 8.12 -10.01
N GLN A 56 20.34 8.56 -9.99
CA GLN A 56 21.05 8.92 -8.75
C GLN A 56 20.34 10.02 -7.94
N GLU A 57 19.69 10.97 -8.63
CA GLU A 57 18.93 12.02 -7.95
C GLU A 57 17.75 11.43 -7.16
N TYR A 58 17.02 10.46 -7.75
CA TYR A 58 16.01 9.72 -7.01
C TYR A 58 16.63 8.87 -5.89
N ALA A 59 17.70 8.12 -6.15
CA ALA A 59 18.34 7.27 -5.14
C ALA A 59 18.79 8.04 -3.89
N GLU A 60 19.30 9.26 -4.07
CA GLU A 60 19.79 10.10 -2.96
C GLU A 60 18.68 10.85 -2.21
N ASN A 61 17.51 11.06 -2.84
CA ASN A 61 16.47 11.97 -2.31
C ASN A 61 15.09 11.32 -2.18
N ARG A 62 14.95 10.01 -2.43
CA ARG A 62 13.69 9.29 -2.20
C ARG A 62 13.29 9.33 -0.73
N VAL A 63 11.99 9.19 -0.48
CA VAL A 63 11.39 9.32 0.87
C VAL A 63 10.84 8.01 1.40
N VAL A 64 10.40 7.11 0.52
CA VAL A 64 9.86 5.79 0.86
C VAL A 64 10.47 4.74 -0.07
N ASP A 65 10.74 3.55 0.47
CA ASP A 65 11.26 2.42 -0.30
C ASP A 65 10.17 1.48 -0.80
N SER A 66 9.09 1.39 -0.03
CA SER A 66 7.94 0.54 -0.37
C SER A 66 6.66 1.17 0.13
N ILE A 67 5.58 0.87 -0.60
CA ILE A 67 4.22 1.22 -0.21
C ILE A 67 3.42 -0.07 -0.30
N THR A 68 2.91 -0.55 0.81
CA THR A 68 2.02 -1.72 0.83
C THR A 68 0.58 -1.25 0.98
N VAL A 69 -0.31 -1.77 0.15
CA VAL A 69 -1.74 -1.45 0.19
C VAL A 69 -2.58 -2.69 0.43
N SER A 70 -3.64 -2.53 1.22
CA SER A 70 -4.63 -3.58 1.47
C SER A 70 -6.01 -2.96 1.68
N ALA A 71 -7.07 -3.68 1.33
CA ALA A 71 -8.42 -3.25 1.64
C ALA A 71 -8.66 -3.24 3.16
N THR A 72 -9.40 -2.24 3.65
CA THR A 72 -9.81 -2.12 5.05
C THR A 72 -11.27 -1.70 5.16
N GLU A 73 -11.84 -1.75 6.37
CA GLU A 73 -13.19 -1.26 6.63
C GLU A 73 -13.27 0.25 6.38
N ALA A 74 -14.25 0.66 5.57
CA ALA A 74 -14.54 2.05 5.27
C ALA A 74 -15.37 2.72 6.38
N GLU A 75 -15.26 4.03 6.48
CA GLU A 75 -16.08 4.80 7.42
C GLU A 75 -17.55 4.89 6.96
N ASP A 76 -17.77 5.03 5.66
CA ASP A 76 -19.08 4.89 5.03
C ASP A 76 -19.24 3.48 4.42
N PRO A 77 -20.27 2.71 4.77
CA PRO A 77 -20.47 1.35 4.26
C PRO A 77 -20.83 1.29 2.76
N SER A 78 -21.07 2.44 2.10
CA SER A 78 -21.24 2.54 0.65
C SER A 78 -19.93 2.83 -0.10
N GLU A 79 -18.85 3.05 0.62
CA GLU A 79 -17.51 3.32 0.10
C GLU A 79 -16.55 2.15 0.40
N CYS A 80 -15.37 2.23 -0.19
CA CYS A 80 -14.25 1.35 0.10
C CYS A 80 -13.15 2.15 0.81
N ALA A 81 -12.28 1.44 1.51
CA ALA A 81 -11.10 2.03 2.11
C ALA A 81 -9.87 1.16 1.83
N VAL A 82 -8.75 1.84 1.64
CA VAL A 82 -7.45 1.22 1.47
C VAL A 82 -6.52 1.71 2.57
N ARG A 83 -5.94 0.75 3.28
CA ARG A 83 -4.83 1.01 4.18
C ARG A 83 -3.54 1.00 3.40
N TYR A 84 -2.73 2.02 3.62
CA TYR A 84 -1.36 2.14 3.17
C TYR A 84 -0.43 1.90 4.36
N ASP A 85 0.59 1.08 4.18
CA ASP A 85 1.70 0.92 5.11
C ASP A 85 2.99 1.31 4.38
N PHE A 86 3.76 2.24 4.96
CA PHE A 86 4.92 2.85 4.33
C PHE A 86 6.22 2.24 4.88
N GLY A 87 7.05 1.70 4.00
CA GLY A 87 8.36 1.16 4.34
C GLY A 87 9.47 2.17 4.12
N TYR A 88 10.21 2.48 5.18
CA TYR A 88 11.39 3.33 5.20
C TYR A 88 12.65 2.50 5.48
N THR A 89 13.77 2.80 4.84
CA THR A 89 15.08 2.23 5.21
C THR A 89 16.14 3.31 5.40
N GLY A 90 17.08 3.06 6.34
CA GLY A 90 18.15 4.01 6.63
C GLY A 90 17.63 5.35 7.14
N ASP A 91 18.09 6.44 6.52
CA ASP A 91 17.82 7.82 6.93
C ASP A 91 16.53 8.38 6.29
N ASP A 92 15.69 7.54 5.68
CA ASP A 92 14.51 7.95 4.91
C ASP A 92 13.40 8.57 5.79
N LEU A 93 13.26 8.11 7.03
CA LEU A 93 12.31 8.72 7.99
C LEU A 93 12.77 10.13 8.42
N ASP A 94 14.08 10.35 8.53
CA ASP A 94 14.63 11.68 8.82
C ASP A 94 14.36 12.63 7.65
N ARG A 95 14.50 12.15 6.41
CA ARG A 95 14.15 12.90 5.18
C ARG A 95 12.65 13.21 5.11
N LEU A 96 11.78 12.26 5.47
CA LEU A 96 10.35 12.50 5.54
C LEU A 96 10.03 13.56 6.59
N THR A 97 10.63 13.45 7.79
CA THR A 97 10.43 14.43 8.86
C THR A 97 10.88 15.81 8.41
N GLU A 98 12.06 15.93 7.80
CA GLU A 98 12.56 17.18 7.23
C GLU A 98 11.63 17.74 6.14
N PHE A 99 11.15 16.90 5.22
CA PHE A 99 10.16 17.29 4.21
C PHE A 99 8.87 17.82 4.85
N ALA A 100 8.34 17.07 5.81
CA ALA A 100 7.06 17.36 6.44
C ALA A 100 7.14 18.63 7.30
N GLU A 101 8.25 18.86 8.00
CA GLU A 101 8.53 20.10 8.74
C GLU A 101 8.75 21.30 7.81
N ASN A 102 9.46 21.13 6.69
CA ASN A 102 9.68 22.20 5.72
C ASN A 102 8.40 22.63 4.98
N HIS A 103 7.36 21.80 4.97
CA HIS A 103 6.05 22.14 4.41
C HIS A 103 5.06 22.73 5.42
N TYR A 104 5.46 22.87 6.68
CA TYR A 104 4.63 23.38 7.78
C TYR A 104 3.99 24.75 7.50
N GLU A 105 4.67 25.63 6.74
CA GLU A 105 4.13 26.95 6.41
C GLU A 105 2.92 26.92 5.46
N THR A 106 2.66 25.78 4.80
CA THR A 106 1.56 25.62 3.83
C THR A 106 0.51 24.60 4.24
N ARG A 107 0.87 23.57 5.01
CA ARG A 107 -0.02 22.53 5.54
C ARG A 107 0.68 21.75 6.68
N PRO A 108 -0.07 21.13 7.61
CA PRO A 108 0.51 20.24 8.61
C PRO A 108 1.38 19.11 8.01
N PRO A 109 2.44 18.67 8.70
CA PRO A 109 3.35 17.61 8.26
C PRO A 109 2.64 16.34 7.76
N ARG A 110 1.64 15.85 8.50
CA ARG A 110 0.87 14.65 8.13
C ARG A 110 0.08 14.82 6.84
N GLU A 111 -0.54 15.98 6.65
CA GLU A 111 -1.25 16.31 5.41
C GLU A 111 -0.30 16.38 4.21
N ALA A 112 0.93 16.88 4.40
CA ALA A 112 1.94 16.92 3.36
C ALA A 112 2.40 15.52 2.95
N ALA A 113 2.70 14.66 3.92
CA ALA A 113 3.11 13.29 3.69
C ALA A 113 2.01 12.46 3.03
N PHE A 114 0.78 12.53 3.56
CA PHE A 114 -0.38 11.85 2.99
C PHE A 114 -0.56 12.20 1.51
N ASN A 115 -0.69 13.49 1.19
CA ASN A 115 -0.88 13.94 -0.19
C ASN A 115 0.29 13.55 -1.12
N ALA A 116 1.52 13.54 -0.60
CA ALA A 116 2.69 13.18 -1.39
C ALA A 116 2.65 11.71 -1.83
N PHE A 117 2.21 10.79 -0.96
CA PHE A 117 2.25 9.35 -1.21
C PHE A 117 0.96 8.78 -1.81
N THR A 118 -0.20 9.34 -1.47
CA THR A 118 -1.51 8.81 -1.92
C THR A 118 -2.10 9.63 -3.07
N GLY A 119 -1.65 10.87 -3.22
CA GLY A 119 -2.22 11.83 -4.16
C GLY A 119 -3.53 12.49 -3.76
N GLU A 120 -4.11 12.04 -2.64
CA GLU A 120 -5.40 12.49 -2.17
C GLU A 120 -5.32 13.78 -1.35
N ALA A 121 -6.45 14.49 -1.30
CA ALA A 121 -6.62 15.60 -0.38
C ALA A 121 -6.76 15.05 1.05
N PRO A 122 -5.92 15.47 1.99
CA PRO A 122 -5.89 14.87 3.32
C PRO A 122 -7.02 15.40 4.21
N ASN A 123 -7.46 14.59 5.17
CA ASN A 123 -7.97 15.04 6.47
C ASN A 123 -6.96 14.72 7.58
N ASP A 124 -6.98 15.47 8.68
CA ASP A 124 -5.99 15.42 9.77
C ASP A 124 -5.82 14.03 10.44
N THR A 125 -6.79 13.13 10.24
CA THR A 125 -6.89 11.79 10.84
C THR A 125 -6.47 10.65 9.92
N ASP A 126 -6.20 10.94 8.65
CA ASP A 126 -6.04 9.88 7.64
C ASP A 126 -4.63 9.24 7.67
N MET A 127 -3.71 9.80 8.46
CA MET A 127 -2.33 9.31 8.62
C MET A 127 -1.93 9.23 10.08
N GLU A 128 -1.22 8.16 10.45
CA GLU A 128 -0.67 7.96 11.79
C GLU A 128 0.38 9.03 12.15
N ASP A 129 0.56 9.29 13.45
CA ASP A 129 1.48 10.29 13.97
C ASP A 129 2.96 10.02 13.65
N ASP A 130 3.32 8.75 13.49
CA ASP A 130 4.66 8.29 13.14
C ASP A 130 4.87 8.13 11.62
N PHE A 131 3.88 8.55 10.82
CA PHE A 131 3.86 8.43 9.37
C PHE A 131 3.95 6.98 8.84
N SER A 132 3.78 5.97 9.68
CA SER A 132 3.95 4.57 9.28
C SER A 132 2.83 4.06 8.39
N SER A 133 1.63 4.65 8.48
CA SER A 133 0.47 4.21 7.73
C SER A 133 -0.57 5.30 7.53
N ALA A 134 -1.44 5.08 6.56
CA ALA A 134 -2.57 5.93 6.25
C ALA A 134 -3.79 5.11 5.81
N VAL A 135 -4.98 5.71 5.87
CA VAL A 135 -6.21 5.13 5.32
C VAL A 135 -6.81 6.12 4.34
N VAL A 136 -7.10 5.65 3.13
CA VAL A 136 -7.74 6.43 2.07
C VAL A 136 -9.15 5.89 1.86
N GLN A 137 -10.15 6.77 1.99
CA GLN A 137 -11.54 6.48 1.60
C GLN A 137 -11.72 6.78 0.11
N LEU A 138 -12.39 5.88 -0.61
CA LEU A 138 -12.65 6.02 -2.04
C LEU A 138 -13.92 5.28 -2.45
N LYS A 139 -14.41 5.58 -3.65
CA LYS A 139 -15.46 4.76 -4.24
C LYS A 139 -14.93 3.39 -4.59
N CYS A 140 -15.73 2.36 -4.32
CA CYS A 140 -15.42 1.02 -4.78
C CYS A 140 -15.51 0.94 -6.30
N ALA A 141 -14.53 0.29 -6.92
CA ALA A 141 -14.58 -0.09 -8.32
C ALA A 141 -15.77 -1.00 -8.59
N LEU A 142 -16.47 -0.74 -9.70
CA LEU A 142 -17.62 -1.56 -10.12
C LEU A 142 -17.21 -2.81 -10.89
N SER A 143 -15.95 -2.87 -11.34
CA SER A 143 -15.39 -4.01 -12.07
C SER A 143 -13.85 -4.04 -12.00
N PRO A 144 -13.21 -5.18 -12.30
CA PRO A 144 -11.75 -5.29 -12.35
C PRO A 144 -11.04 -4.37 -13.36
N SER A 145 -11.77 -3.76 -14.29
CA SER A 145 -11.23 -2.84 -15.30
C SER A 145 -11.73 -1.41 -15.11
N ASP A 146 -12.29 -1.10 -13.95
CA ASP A 146 -12.71 0.26 -13.60
C ASP A 146 -11.49 1.08 -13.24
N ASP A 147 -11.08 1.93 -14.19
CA ASP A 147 -9.94 2.85 -14.10
C ASP A 147 -10.38 4.28 -13.74
N SER A 148 -11.64 4.46 -13.36
CA SER A 148 -12.22 5.78 -13.06
C SER A 148 -12.33 6.08 -11.57
N ASP A 149 -12.48 5.05 -10.74
CA ASP A 149 -12.51 5.12 -9.28
C ASP A 149 -11.22 4.47 -8.73
N THR A 150 -10.10 5.18 -8.87
CA THR A 150 -8.75 4.72 -8.50
C THR A 150 -8.13 5.54 -7.36
N ALA A 151 -7.12 4.96 -6.71
CA ALA A 151 -6.16 5.64 -5.85
C ALA A 151 -4.74 5.44 -6.40
N GLU A 152 -3.76 6.13 -5.81
CA GLU A 152 -2.38 6.12 -6.29
C GLU A 152 -1.38 5.67 -5.22
N ALA A 153 -0.39 4.88 -5.63
CA ALA A 153 0.83 4.64 -4.86
C ALA A 153 1.98 5.45 -5.45
N ARG A 154 2.29 6.62 -4.86
CA ARG A 154 3.29 7.57 -5.37
C ARG A 154 4.63 7.46 -4.65
N PHE A 155 5.68 7.15 -5.41
CA PHE A 155 7.04 7.28 -4.95
C PHE A 155 7.57 8.67 -5.30
N VAL A 156 7.99 9.40 -4.28
CA VAL A 156 8.46 10.78 -4.41
C VAL A 156 9.93 10.90 -4.03
N ARG A 157 10.55 11.96 -4.55
CA ARG A 157 11.82 12.48 -4.06
C ARG A 157 11.67 13.91 -3.57
N THR A 158 12.49 14.29 -2.59
CA THR A 158 12.64 15.68 -2.16
C THR A 158 13.52 16.45 -3.15
N ASN A 159 13.42 17.77 -3.11
CA ASN A 159 14.31 18.69 -3.81
C ASN A 159 14.96 19.66 -2.83
N ASP A 160 16.00 20.36 -3.27
CA ASP A 160 16.77 21.32 -2.47
C ASP A 160 15.95 22.48 -1.85
N LYS A 161 14.69 22.65 -2.28
CA LYS A 161 13.78 23.68 -1.77
C LYS A 161 12.78 23.11 -0.76
N GLY A 162 12.99 21.88 -0.30
CA GLY A 162 12.12 21.19 0.65
C GLY A 162 10.79 20.72 0.06
N GLY A 163 10.62 20.77 -1.26
CA GLY A 163 9.42 20.24 -1.93
C GLY A 163 9.60 18.80 -2.38
N THR A 164 8.49 18.09 -2.59
CA THR A 164 8.49 16.77 -3.23
C THR A 164 8.12 16.84 -4.70
N THR A 165 8.55 15.84 -5.44
CA THR A 165 8.14 15.61 -6.82
C THR A 165 7.96 14.12 -7.01
N HIS A 166 6.83 13.70 -7.58
CA HIS A 166 6.63 12.29 -7.93
C HIS A 166 7.72 11.85 -8.92
N PHE A 167 8.23 10.65 -8.69
CA PHE A 167 9.18 9.98 -9.55
C PHE A 167 8.47 8.91 -10.38
N ILE A 168 7.73 8.03 -9.70
CA ILE A 168 6.93 6.98 -10.31
C ILE A 168 5.67 6.76 -9.48
N LEU A 169 4.56 6.42 -10.13
CA LEU A 169 3.29 6.10 -9.48
C LEU A 169 2.60 4.94 -10.18
N ALA A 170 1.79 4.21 -9.40
CA ALA A 170 0.85 3.22 -9.91
C ALA A 170 -0.57 3.65 -9.53
N GLU A 171 -1.49 3.57 -10.48
CA GLU A 171 -2.92 3.74 -10.26
C GLU A 171 -3.55 2.38 -10.01
N PHE A 172 -4.33 2.26 -8.94
CA PHE A 172 -5.00 1.03 -8.58
C PHE A 172 -6.41 1.28 -8.06
N SER A 173 -7.28 0.27 -8.14
CA SER A 173 -8.64 0.34 -7.58
C SER A 173 -8.90 -0.81 -6.61
N VAL A 174 -9.94 -0.67 -5.81
CA VAL A 174 -10.40 -1.66 -4.83
C VAL A 174 -11.88 -1.97 -5.07
N MET A 175 -12.22 -3.25 -5.11
CA MET A 175 -13.60 -3.72 -5.23
C MET A 175 -14.26 -3.91 -3.87
N SER A 176 -15.60 -3.99 -3.83
CA SER A 176 -16.36 -4.12 -2.57
C SER A 176 -16.08 -5.39 -1.77
N ASP A 177 -15.47 -6.41 -2.39
CA ASP A 177 -15.02 -7.64 -1.74
C ASP A 177 -13.56 -7.55 -1.25
N GLY A 178 -12.88 -6.42 -1.49
CA GLY A 178 -11.51 -6.14 -1.06
C GLY A 178 -10.43 -6.51 -2.09
N GLU A 179 -10.80 -7.00 -3.27
CA GLU A 179 -9.82 -7.28 -4.33
C GLU A 179 -9.24 -5.99 -4.91
N LEU A 180 -7.92 -5.96 -5.11
CA LEU A 180 -7.16 -4.84 -5.65
C LEU A 180 -6.70 -5.12 -7.08
N PHE A 181 -6.68 -4.07 -7.91
CA PHE A 181 -6.27 -4.13 -9.31
C PHE A 181 -5.43 -2.91 -9.68
N VAL A 182 -4.25 -3.11 -10.28
CA VAL A 182 -3.42 -2.02 -10.84
C VAL A 182 -3.78 -1.83 -12.31
N HIS A 183 -4.00 -0.59 -12.72
CA HIS A 183 -4.47 -0.22 -14.08
C HIS A 183 -3.41 0.49 -14.91
N GLY A 184 -2.48 1.17 -14.27
CA GLY A 184 -1.54 2.03 -14.96
C GLY A 184 -0.32 2.39 -14.12
N VAL A 185 0.72 2.80 -14.84
CA VAL A 185 1.98 3.29 -14.28
C VAL A 185 2.36 4.57 -15.01
N GLU A 186 2.73 5.60 -14.24
CA GLU A 186 3.39 6.79 -14.76
C GLU A 186 4.77 6.92 -14.14
N ALA A 187 5.81 7.02 -14.97
CA ALA A 187 7.18 7.26 -14.54
C ALA A 187 7.70 8.56 -15.16
N ARG A 188 8.20 9.46 -14.33
CA ARG A 188 8.68 10.77 -14.77
C ARG A 188 10.03 10.64 -15.43
N SER A 189 10.13 11.07 -16.69
CA SER A 189 11.37 11.00 -17.50
C SER A 189 11.87 9.58 -17.79
N TRP A 190 11.07 8.57 -17.51
CA TRP A 190 11.40 7.16 -17.69
C TRP A 190 10.24 6.44 -18.38
N ARG A 191 10.56 5.41 -19.17
CA ARG A 191 9.57 4.52 -19.78
C ARG A 191 10.20 3.16 -20.04
N LEU A 192 9.36 2.13 -20.17
CA LEU A 192 9.80 0.83 -20.64
C LEU A 192 9.94 0.82 -22.17
N ASP A 193 11.02 0.21 -22.68
CA ASP A 193 11.15 -0.12 -24.09
C ASP A 193 10.36 -1.39 -24.46
N SER A 194 10.38 -1.79 -25.73
CA SER A 194 9.66 -2.99 -26.20
C SER A 194 10.18 -4.32 -25.62
N ASN A 195 11.32 -4.29 -24.94
CA ASN A 195 11.93 -5.45 -24.30
C ASN A 195 11.74 -5.42 -22.77
N GLY A 196 11.02 -4.43 -22.23
CA GLY A 196 10.81 -4.26 -20.80
C GLY A 196 11.99 -3.62 -20.07
N ASN A 197 12.92 -2.97 -20.76
CA ASN A 197 14.01 -2.25 -20.10
C ASN A 197 13.63 -0.80 -19.84
N TRP A 198 14.05 -0.27 -18.69
CA TRP A 198 13.93 1.16 -18.39
C TRP A 198 14.83 2.00 -19.28
N VAL A 199 14.26 2.99 -19.94
CA VAL A 199 14.98 3.96 -20.77
C VAL A 199 14.50 5.37 -20.48
N LYS A 200 15.40 6.34 -20.67
CA LYS A 200 15.06 7.75 -20.52
C LYS A 200 14.03 8.18 -21.58
N GLY A 201 12.97 8.84 -21.13
CA GLY A 201 11.85 9.34 -21.93
C GLY A 201 12.15 10.60 -22.72
#